data_AF-R0CSK5-F1
#
_entry.id   AF-R0CSK5-F1
#
_cell.length_a   1.000
_cell.length_b   1.000
_cell.length_c   1.000
_cell.angle_alpha   90.00
_cell.angle_beta   90.00
_cell.angle_gamma   90.00
#
_symmetry.space_group_name_H-M   'P 1'
#
loop_
_entity.id
_entity.type
_entity.pdbx_description
1 polymer ?
#
loop_
_entity_poly.entity_id
_entity_poly.type
_entity_poly.pdbx_seq_one_letter_code
_entity_poly.pdbx_strand_id
1 'polypeptide(L)' 'MHHLFPTYSHWHYPALAARVAEVARAHALDYRALTYRELLTAQQTFPRAMGQRPN' A
#
# COMPACT_ATOMS: atom_id res chain seq x y z
N MET A 1 4.55 -4.67 -1.40
CA MET A 1 3.30 -4.91 -0.65
C MET A 1 3.67 -4.92 0.82
N HIS A 2 3.35 -3.87 1.59
CA HIS A 2 3.74 -3.79 3.01
C HIS A 2 2.66 -4.49 3.83
N HIS A 3 2.85 -5.78 4.10
CA HIS A 3 1.97 -6.52 5.00
C HIS A 3 2.29 -6.07 6.43
N LEU A 4 1.38 -5.36 7.07
CA LEU A 4 1.54 -4.97 8.48
C LEU A 4 1.55 -6.19 9.42
N PHE A 5 0.94 -7.31 8.98
CA PHE A 5 1.02 -8.60 9.64
C PHE A 5 1.30 -9.71 8.62
N PRO A 6 2.18 -10.68 8.94
CA PRO A 6 2.72 -11.65 7.98
C PRO A 6 1.66 -12.57 7.33
N THR A 7 0.49 -12.74 7.93
CA THR A 7 -0.62 -13.55 7.39
C THR A 7 -1.80 -12.70 6.91
N TYR A 8 -1.72 -11.38 7.06
CA TYR A 8 -2.82 -10.47 6.76
C TYR A 8 -2.64 -9.82 5.39
N SER A 9 -3.71 -9.87 4.61
CA SER A 9 -3.85 -9.09 3.40
C SER A 9 -5.06 -8.17 3.57
N HIS A 10 -4.86 -6.85 3.46
CA HIS A 10 -5.96 -5.87 3.54
C HIS A 10 -7.06 -6.10 2.49
N TRP A 11 -6.71 -6.87 1.46
CA TRP A 11 -7.56 -7.36 0.38
C TRP A 11 -8.63 -8.35 0.80
N HIS A 12 -8.31 -9.23 1.76
CA HIS A 12 -9.24 -10.27 2.19
C HIS A 12 -10.24 -9.75 3.23
N TYR A 13 -9.94 -8.63 3.89
CA TYR A 13 -10.75 -8.07 4.97
C TYR A 13 -10.81 -6.53 4.87
N PRO A 14 -11.57 -5.98 3.91
CA PRO A 14 -11.62 -4.53 3.66
C PRO A 14 -12.13 -3.74 4.86
N ALA A 15 -13.07 -4.30 5.64
CA ALA A 15 -13.56 -3.69 6.87
C ALA A 15 -12.44 -3.55 7.93
N LEU A 16 -11.57 -4.55 8.03
CA LEU A 16 -10.41 -4.51 8.93
C LEU A 16 -9.36 -3.50 8.44
N ALA A 17 -9.16 -3.41 7.12
CA ALA A 17 -8.23 -2.44 6.53
C ALA A 17 -8.63 -0.99 6.85
N ALA A 18 -9.93 -0.70 6.85
CA ALA A 18 -10.46 0.61 7.23
C ALA A 18 -10.16 0.95 8.71
N ARG A 19 -10.34 -0.02 9.61
CA ARG A 19 -10.01 0.16 11.05
C ARG A 19 -8.51 0.30 11.29
N VAL A 20 -7.68 -0.45 10.58
CA VAL A 20 -6.22 -0.31 10.65
C VAL A 20 -5.79 1.08 10.16
N ALA A 21 -6.41 1.61 9.09
CA ALA A 21 -6.13 2.97 8.61
C ALA A 21 -6.50 4.04 9.63
N GLU A 22 -7.64 3.86 10.32
CA GLU A 22 -8.08 4.75 11.39
C GLU A 22 -7.07 4.80 12.54
N VAL A 23 -6.61 3.63 13.01
CA VAL A 23 -5.60 3.51 14.07
C VAL A 23 -4.26 4.08 13.61
N ALA A 24 -3.80 3.75 12.41
CA ALA A 24 -2.54 4.25 11.88
C ALA A 24 -2.52 5.78 11.81
N ARG A 25 -3.63 6.40 11.38
CA ARG A 25 -3.79 7.86 11.37
C ARG A 25 -3.70 8.45 12.78
N ALA A 26 -4.28 7.78 13.78
CA ALA A 26 -4.20 8.22 15.17
C ALA A 26 -2.77 8.18 15.74
N HIS A 27 -1.92 7.28 15.23
CA HIS A 27 -0.53 7.13 15.65
C HIS A 27 0.48 7.79 14.69
N ALA A 28 0.02 8.62 13.74
CA ALA A 28 0.86 9.25 12.71
C ALA A 28 1.73 8.26 11.91
N LEU A 29 1.21 7.04 11.73
CA LEU A 29 1.86 6.02 10.90
C LEU A 29 1.44 6.21 9.45
N ASP A 30 2.41 6.18 8.54
CA ASP A 30 2.18 6.23 7.10
C ASP A 30 1.63 4.90 6.58
N TYR A 31 0.36 4.64 6.90
CA TYR A 31 -0.39 3.51 6.42
C TYR A 31 -1.29 3.92 5.27
N ARG A 32 -1.04 3.32 4.10
CA ARG A 32 -1.88 3.52 2.93
C ARG A 32 -2.52 2.20 2.52
N ALA A 33 -3.84 2.14 2.66
CA ALA A 33 -4.64 1.08 2.06
C ALA A 33 -4.72 1.33 0.55
N LEU A 34 -3.88 0.66 -0.23
CA LEU A 34 -3.87 0.79 -1.69
C LEU A 34 -4.98 -0.04 -2.31
N THR A 35 -5.73 0.56 -3.22
CA THR A 35 -6.64 -0.17 -4.11
C THR A 35 -5.86 -0.94 -5.19
N TYR A 36 -6.53 -1.84 -5.91
CA TYR A 36 -5.91 -2.62 -7.00
C TYR A 36 -5.34 -1.81 -8.11
N ARG A 37 -6.09 -0.79 -8.48
CA ARG A 37 -5.67 0.13 -9.49
C ARG A 37 -4.41 0.88 -9.05
N GLU A 38 -4.38 1.38 -7.81
CA GLU A 38 -3.21 2.07 -7.28
C GLU A 38 -1.99 1.15 -7.15
N LEU A 39 -2.19 -0.10 -6.71
CA LEU A 39 -1.11 -1.09 -6.63
C LEU A 39 -0.54 -1.39 -8.03
N LEU A 40 -1.40 -1.64 -9.01
CA LEU A 40 -1.00 -1.93 -10.38
C LEU A 40 -0.27 -0.74 -10.99
N THR A 41 -0.77 0.48 -10.78
CA THR A 41 -0.10 1.70 -11.23
C THR A 41 1.26 1.86 -10.55
N ALA A 42 1.36 1.68 -9.23
CA ALA A 42 2.62 1.77 -8.51
C ALA A 42 3.64 0.73 -9.01
N GLN A 43 3.19 -0.49 -9.26
CA GLN A 43 4.03 -1.57 -9.76
C GLN A 43 4.47 -1.36 -11.21
N GLN A 44 3.73 -0.61 -12.02
CA GLN A 44 4.15 -0.22 -13.37
C GLN A 44 5.08 1.00 -13.36
N THR A 45 4.82 1.97 -12.49
CA THR A 45 5.64 3.17 -12.36
C THR A 45 7.02 2.85 -11.83
N PHE A 46 7.15 1.91 -10.89
CA PHE A 46 8.43 1.59 -10.27
C PHE A 46 9.50 1.08 -11.27
N PRO A 47 9.24 0.07 -12.12
CA PRO A 47 10.20 -0.36 -13.15
C PRO A 47 10.47 0.71 -14.21
N ARG A 48 9.46 1.54 -14.54
CA ARG A 48 9.64 2.66 -15.49
C ARG A 48 10.60 3.70 -14.93
N ALA A 49 10.50 4.02 -13.64
CA ALA A 49 11.43 4.91 -12.97
C ALA A 49 12.85 4.32 -12.90
N MET A 50 12.98 3.01 -12.64
CA MET A 50 14.27 2.31 -12.66
C MET A 50 14.93 2.26 -14.05
N GLY A 51 14.12 2.26 -15.11
CA GLY A 51 14.59 2.25 -16.50
C GLY A 51 14.87 3.64 -17.09
N GLN A 52 14.51 4.72 -16.39
CA GLN A 52 14.87 6.07 -16.79
C GLN A 52 16.35 6.31 -16.47
N ARG A 53 17.13 6.73 -17.48
CA ARG A 53 18.49 7.20 -17.23
C ARG A 53 18.40 8.42 -16.29
N PRO A 54 19.17 8.45 -15.20
CA PRO A 54 19.29 9.68 -14.43
C PRO A 54 19.85 10.77 -15.36
N ASN A 55 19.19 11.94 -15.37
CA ASN A 55 19.76 13.14 -15.99
C ASN A 55 20.98 13.63 -15.21
#